data_AF-A0A0U2XI04-F1
#
_entry.id   AF-A0A0U2XI04-F1
#
_cell.length_a   1.000
_cell.length_b   1.000
_cell.length_c   1.000
_cell.angle_alpha   90.00
_cell.angle_beta   90.00
_cell.angle_gamma   90.00
#
_symmetry.space_group_name_H-M   'P 1'
#
loop_
_entity.id
_entity.type
_entity.pdbx_description
1 polymer ?
#
loop_
_entity_poly.entity_id
_entity_poly.type
_entity_poly.pdbx_seq_one_letter_code
_entity_poly.pdbx_strand_id
1 'polypeptide(L)'
;MLGHGPGVLWAMFVGGVLWVVLGYFRFLTPLGLDVTFRDDLGYSQILRTELFLLYNLPGVLALLLTAWAALSYLTTLRTARTGLKRAAQVFALLASLLGLVAAAGQIIQVDPLTTGGLRLGAPILGLALFLAGLSVGRDSNRQEGHQRLLVLELILLGVIGMATLPVGTIIYALALLPHVFGTGLSALFGAGWIILGFSLRNETVKDAGAAYA
;
A
#
# COMPACT_ATOMS: atom_id res chain seq x y z
N MET A 1 18.66 -19.27 7.44
CA MET A 1 17.96 -19.15 6.15
C MET A 1 16.56 -18.63 6.41
N LEU A 2 16.31 -17.32 6.25
CA LEU A 2 14.96 -16.74 6.27
C LEU A 2 14.74 -16.10 4.90
N GLY A 3 14.79 -16.94 3.86
CA GLY A 3 14.44 -16.51 2.52
C GLY A 3 13.01 -16.02 2.55
N HIS A 4 12.79 -14.77 2.17
CA HIS A 4 11.45 -14.26 1.97
C HIS A 4 10.79 -15.19 0.96
N GLY A 5 9.77 -15.93 1.39
CA GLY A 5 9.16 -16.96 0.55
C GLY A 5 8.73 -16.34 -0.79
N PRO A 6 8.78 -17.11 -1.90
CA PRO A 6 8.42 -16.60 -3.22
C PRO A 6 7.04 -15.91 -3.24
N GLY A 7 6.13 -16.30 -2.34
CA GLY A 7 4.83 -15.65 -2.15
C GLY A 7 4.88 -14.19 -1.66
N VAL A 8 5.86 -13.79 -0.84
CA VAL A 8 5.99 -12.40 -0.37
C VAL A 8 6.41 -11.48 -1.51
N LEU A 9 7.42 -11.89 -2.28
CA LEU A 9 7.87 -11.16 -3.47
C LEU A 9 6.72 -11.03 -4.48
N TRP A 10 6.01 -12.12 -4.74
CA TRP A 10 4.86 -12.11 -5.63
C TRP A 10 3.76 -11.14 -5.14
N ALA A 11 3.45 -11.15 -3.84
CA ALA A 11 2.47 -10.24 -3.26
C ALA A 11 2.89 -8.77 -3.39
N MET A 12 4.19 -8.45 -3.26
CA MET A 12 4.72 -7.10 -3.49
C MET A 12 4.55 -6.68 -4.95
N PHE A 13 4.92 -7.54 -5.90
CA PHE A 13 4.83 -7.22 -7.33
C PHE A 13 3.38 -7.08 -7.78
N VAL A 14 2.54 -8.09 -7.52
CA VAL A 14 1.14 -8.09 -7.94
C VAL A 14 0.35 -7.02 -7.20
N GLY A 15 0.56 -6.85 -5.90
CA GLY A 15 -0.03 -5.76 -5.14
C GLY A 15 0.37 -4.39 -5.68
N GLY A 16 1.65 -4.21 -6.04
CA GLY A 16 2.15 -2.99 -6.66
C GLY A 16 1.52 -2.70 -8.03
N VAL A 17 1.42 -3.70 -8.90
CA VAL A 17 0.74 -3.58 -10.20
C VAL A 17 -0.74 -3.22 -10.01
N LEU A 18 -1.42 -3.84 -9.04
CA LEU A 18 -2.82 -3.55 -8.76
C LEU A 18 -3.04 -2.12 -8.23
N TRP A 19 -2.10 -1.55 -7.47
CA TRP A 19 -2.13 -0.13 -7.11
C TRP A 19 -2.03 0.78 -8.33
N VAL A 20 -1.18 0.43 -9.31
CA VAL A 20 -1.09 1.17 -10.59
C VAL A 20 -2.40 1.06 -11.36
N VAL A 21 -2.97 -0.15 -11.46
CA VAL A 21 -4.26 -0.41 -12.14
C VAL A 21 -5.40 0.36 -11.46
N LEU A 22 -5.45 0.38 -10.12
CA LEU A 22 -6.40 1.22 -9.37
C LEU A 22 -6.21 2.70 -9.71
N GLY A 23 -4.97 3.18 -9.75
CA GLY A 23 -4.66 4.54 -10.16
C GLY A 23 -5.19 4.85 -11.55
N TYR A 24 -4.98 3.94 -12.51
CA TYR A 24 -5.50 4.08 -13.87
C TYR A 24 -7.03 4.11 -13.91
N PHE A 25 -7.72 3.22 -13.19
CA PHE A 25 -9.18 3.28 -13.11
C PHE A 25 -9.68 4.56 -12.45
N ARG A 26 -9.01 5.06 -11.41
CA ARG A 26 -9.34 6.36 -10.81
C ARG A 26 -9.19 7.54 -11.79
N PHE A 27 -8.26 7.43 -12.75
CA PHE A 27 -8.13 8.40 -13.83
C PHE A 27 -9.29 8.29 -14.83
N LEU A 28 -9.70 7.05 -15.15
CA LEU A 28 -10.77 6.76 -16.10
C LEU A 28 -12.18 6.94 -15.54
N THR A 29 -12.34 7.18 -14.23
CA THR A 29 -13.64 7.19 -13.54
C THR A 29 -14.68 7.95 -14.37
N PRO A 30 -15.77 7.30 -14.80
CA PRO A 30 -16.66 7.85 -15.80
C PRO A 30 -17.38 9.06 -15.23
N LEU A 31 -17.17 10.20 -15.86
CA LEU A 31 -18.02 11.38 -15.69
C LEU A 31 -19.37 11.06 -16.36
N GLY A 32 -20.43 10.80 -15.59
CA GLY A 32 -21.74 10.48 -16.16
C GLY A 32 -22.78 9.89 -15.21
N LEU A 33 -23.88 9.40 -15.79
CA LEU A 33 -25.14 8.95 -15.14
C LEU A 33 -24.99 7.81 -14.11
N ASP A 34 -23.86 7.09 -14.11
CA ASP A 34 -23.62 5.91 -13.27
C ASP A 34 -22.80 6.21 -11.99
N VAL A 35 -22.50 7.49 -11.73
CA VAL A 35 -21.75 7.94 -10.56
C VAL A 35 -22.49 9.10 -9.89
N THR A 36 -22.89 8.95 -8.63
CA THR A 36 -23.47 10.02 -7.82
C THR A 36 -22.48 10.51 -6.80
N PHE A 37 -22.28 11.82 -6.73
CA PHE A 37 -21.50 12.39 -5.65
C PHE A 37 -22.35 12.43 -4.37
N ARG A 38 -21.82 11.91 -3.27
CA ARG A 38 -22.42 12.00 -1.95
C ARG A 38 -21.72 13.07 -1.14
N ASP A 39 -22.32 14.26 -1.09
CA ASP A 39 -21.81 15.40 -0.32
C ASP A 39 -21.64 15.07 1.17
N ASP A 40 -22.52 14.24 1.72
CA ASP A 40 -22.49 13.83 3.12
C ASP A 40 -21.30 12.91 3.46
N LEU A 41 -20.74 12.23 2.47
CA LEU A 41 -19.58 11.35 2.62
C LEU A 41 -18.30 11.87 1.96
N GLY A 42 -18.38 12.95 1.19
CA GLY A 42 -17.24 13.55 0.48
C GLY A 42 -16.62 12.62 -0.57
N TYR A 43 -17.43 11.81 -1.25
CA TYR A 43 -16.95 10.95 -2.34
C TYR A 43 -18.00 10.58 -3.39
N SER A 44 -17.51 10.21 -4.57
CA SER A 44 -18.30 9.69 -5.68
C SER A 44 -18.65 8.22 -5.48
N GLN A 45 -19.94 7.92 -5.35
CA GLN A 45 -20.50 6.58 -5.30
C GLN A 45 -20.78 6.06 -6.71
N ILE A 46 -20.39 4.83 -7.00
CA ILE A 46 -20.68 4.15 -8.27
C ILE A 46 -22.00 3.39 -8.11
N LEU A 47 -22.99 3.69 -8.95
CA LEU A 47 -24.36 3.14 -8.84
C LEU A 47 -24.51 1.78 -9.52
N ARG A 48 -23.75 1.50 -10.58
CA ARG A 48 -23.78 0.19 -11.25
C ARG A 48 -22.85 -0.81 -10.58
N THR A 49 -23.39 -1.98 -10.24
CA THR A 49 -22.66 -3.06 -9.59
C THR A 49 -21.42 -3.52 -10.37
N GLU A 50 -21.51 -3.64 -11.70
CA GLU A 50 -20.39 -4.12 -12.52
C GLU A 50 -19.22 -3.14 -12.49
N LEU A 51 -19.53 -1.84 -12.54
CA LEU A 51 -18.54 -0.77 -12.42
C LEU A 51 -17.99 -0.70 -11.00
N PHE A 52 -18.84 -0.83 -9.97
CA PHE A 52 -18.38 -0.87 -8.59
C PHE A 52 -17.36 -2.01 -8.35
N LEU A 53 -17.61 -3.18 -8.94
CA LEU A 53 -16.67 -4.30 -8.92
C LEU A 53 -15.37 -3.97 -9.62
N LEU A 54 -15.45 -3.50 -10.87
CA LEU A 54 -14.29 -3.23 -11.72
C LEU A 54 -13.37 -2.15 -11.13
N TYR A 55 -13.92 -1.09 -10.54
CA TYR A 55 -13.15 0.07 -10.08
C TYR A 55 -12.53 -0.14 -8.69
N ASN A 56 -13.17 -0.90 -7.79
CA ASN A 56 -12.69 -1.07 -6.42
C ASN A 56 -11.90 -2.36 -6.19
N LEU A 57 -12.22 -3.44 -6.92
CA LEU A 57 -11.57 -4.74 -6.71
C LEU A 57 -10.04 -4.68 -6.82
N PRO A 58 -9.43 -3.97 -7.79
CA PRO A 58 -7.97 -3.85 -7.85
C PRO A 58 -7.39 -3.24 -6.58
N GLY A 59 -8.02 -2.21 -6.02
CA GLY A 59 -7.56 -1.57 -4.79
C GLY A 59 -7.69 -2.47 -3.57
N VAL A 60 -8.78 -3.24 -3.47
CA VAL A 60 -8.99 -4.19 -2.37
C VAL A 60 -7.90 -5.25 -2.37
N LEU A 61 -7.67 -5.85 -3.53
CA LEU A 61 -6.64 -6.87 -3.70
C LEU A 61 -5.23 -6.29 -3.49
N ALA A 62 -4.97 -5.08 -3.99
CA ALA A 62 -3.71 -4.38 -3.78
C ALA A 62 -3.42 -4.18 -2.29
N LEU A 63 -4.39 -3.67 -1.53
CA LEU A 63 -4.26 -3.42 -0.10
C LEU A 63 -4.02 -4.73 0.67
N LEU A 64 -4.77 -5.79 0.40
CA LEU A 64 -4.59 -7.08 1.05
C LEU A 64 -3.20 -7.68 0.78
N LEU A 65 -2.77 -7.71 -0.49
CA LEU A 65 -1.47 -8.28 -0.87
C LEU A 65 -0.31 -7.47 -0.29
N THR A 66 -0.38 -6.15 -0.37
CA THR A 66 0.68 -5.27 0.14
C THR A 66 0.73 -5.23 1.67
N ALA A 67 -0.42 -5.32 2.36
CA ALA A 67 -0.45 -5.44 3.82
C ALA A 67 0.08 -6.79 4.30
N TRP A 68 -0.24 -7.88 3.60
CA TRP A 68 0.34 -9.20 3.86
C TRP A 68 1.86 -9.21 3.65
N ALA A 69 2.32 -8.63 2.54
CA ALA A 69 3.74 -8.51 2.23
C ALA A 69 4.46 -7.66 3.27
N ALA A 70 3.87 -6.53 3.69
CA ALA A 70 4.39 -5.69 4.76
C ALA A 70 4.55 -6.49 6.05
N LEU A 71 3.49 -7.17 6.51
CA LEU A 71 3.52 -7.91 7.76
C LEU A 71 4.59 -9.01 7.75
N SER A 72 4.66 -9.77 6.65
CA SER A 72 5.68 -10.80 6.42
C SER A 72 7.08 -10.21 6.44
N TYR A 73 7.30 -9.11 5.73
CA TYR A 73 8.57 -8.41 5.72
C TYR A 73 8.99 -7.91 7.12
N LEU A 74 8.09 -7.22 7.82
CA LEU A 74 8.33 -6.66 9.16
C LEU A 74 8.64 -7.72 10.21
N THR A 75 8.07 -8.92 10.09
CA THR A 75 8.38 -10.04 10.99
C THR A 75 9.77 -10.63 10.74
N THR A 76 10.22 -10.63 9.49
CA THR A 76 11.55 -11.14 9.11
C THR A 76 12.70 -10.16 9.34
N LEU A 77 12.43 -8.86 9.44
CA LEU A 77 13.46 -7.85 9.71
C LEU A 77 14.22 -8.17 10.99
N ARG A 78 15.55 -8.31 10.89
CA ARG A 78 16.48 -8.49 12.02
C ARG A 78 16.84 -7.17 12.69
N THR A 79 15.84 -6.39 13.06
CA THR A 79 16.00 -5.19 13.90
C THR A 79 15.79 -5.54 15.37
N ALA A 80 16.43 -4.79 16.26
CA ALA A 80 16.18 -4.82 17.69
C ALA A 80 14.68 -4.68 17.93
N ARG A 81 14.14 -5.35 18.97
CA ARG A 81 12.72 -5.26 19.35
C ARG A 81 12.42 -3.85 19.91
N THR A 82 12.36 -2.86 19.04
CA THR A 82 12.03 -1.48 19.37
C THR A 82 10.51 -1.29 19.39
N GLY A 83 10.04 -0.30 20.16
CA GLY A 83 8.62 0.08 20.18
C GLY A 83 8.11 0.45 18.78
N LEU A 84 8.96 1.07 17.94
CA LEU A 84 8.62 1.44 16.56
C LEU A 84 8.33 0.22 15.68
N LYS A 85 9.14 -0.85 15.79
CA LYS A 85 8.87 -2.09 15.04
C LYS A 85 7.53 -2.71 15.42
N ARG A 86 7.20 -2.75 16.72
CA ARG A 86 5.91 -3.25 17.20
C ARG A 86 4.77 -2.38 16.69
N ALA A 87 4.90 -1.06 16.77
CA ALA A 87 3.91 -0.13 16.25
C ALA A 87 3.69 -0.35 14.73
N ALA A 88 4.77 -0.46 13.95
CA ALA A 88 4.70 -0.77 12.52
C ALA A 88 3.92 -2.06 12.23
N GLN A 89 4.19 -3.14 12.98
CA GLN A 89 3.46 -4.40 12.85
C GLN A 89 1.97 -4.27 13.19
N VAL A 90 1.64 -3.52 14.26
CA VAL A 90 0.25 -3.25 14.64
C VAL A 90 -0.46 -2.47 13.54
N PHE A 91 0.15 -1.42 12.99
CA PHE A 91 -0.45 -0.67 11.88
C PHE A 91 -0.58 -1.49 10.61
N ALA A 92 0.40 -2.35 10.28
CA ALA A 92 0.28 -3.28 9.15
C ALA A 92 -0.89 -4.27 9.36
N LEU A 93 -1.10 -4.75 10.58
CA LEU A 93 -2.23 -5.61 10.92
C LEU A 93 -3.57 -4.86 10.83
N LEU A 94 -3.63 -3.61 11.30
CA LEU A 94 -4.81 -2.75 11.13
C LEU A 94 -5.13 -2.49 9.65
N ALA A 95 -4.11 -2.25 8.82
CA ALA A 95 -4.28 -2.12 7.37
C ALA A 95 -4.85 -3.40 6.75
N SER A 96 -4.36 -4.58 7.16
CA SER A 96 -4.91 -5.86 6.72
C SER A 96 -6.38 -6.03 7.12
N LEU A 97 -6.74 -5.68 8.35
CA LEU A 97 -8.13 -5.73 8.83
C LEU A 97 -9.02 -4.80 8.02
N LEU A 98 -8.57 -3.58 7.72
CA LEU A 98 -9.32 -2.65 6.86
C LEU A 98 -9.42 -3.14 5.42
N GLY A 99 -8.40 -3.83 4.91
CA GLY A 99 -8.47 -4.54 3.62
C GLY A 99 -9.52 -5.65 3.62
N LEU A 100 -9.64 -6.40 4.72
CA LEU A 100 -10.69 -7.41 4.87
C LEU A 100 -12.08 -6.79 4.99
N VAL A 101 -12.22 -5.67 5.70
CA VAL A 101 -13.48 -4.90 5.74
C VAL A 101 -13.85 -4.42 4.33
N ALA A 102 -12.87 -3.92 3.57
CA ALA A 102 -13.09 -3.49 2.20
C ALA A 102 -13.49 -4.66 1.30
N ALA A 103 -12.86 -5.82 1.46
CA ALA A 103 -13.22 -7.03 0.73
C ALA A 103 -14.62 -7.55 1.10
N ALA A 104 -14.97 -7.52 2.37
CA ALA A 104 -16.31 -7.87 2.83
C ALA A 104 -17.33 -6.93 2.19
N GLY A 105 -17.11 -5.61 2.26
CA GLY A 105 -17.91 -4.59 1.57
C GLY A 105 -18.05 -4.87 0.08
N GLN A 106 -16.98 -5.31 -0.57
CA GLN A 106 -16.99 -5.66 -1.99
C GLN A 106 -17.88 -6.86 -2.31
N ILE A 107 -17.82 -7.90 -1.47
CA ILE A 107 -18.59 -9.14 -1.62
C ILE A 107 -20.09 -8.86 -1.41
N ILE A 108 -20.44 -8.09 -0.38
CA ILE A 108 -21.83 -7.74 -0.06
C ILE A 108 -22.34 -6.49 -0.80
N GLN A 109 -21.52 -5.89 -1.67
CA GLN A 109 -21.82 -4.69 -2.46
C GLN A 109 -22.21 -3.46 -1.62
N VAL A 110 -21.55 -3.27 -0.49
CA VAL A 110 -21.74 -2.12 0.40
C VAL A 110 -20.57 -1.14 0.23
N ASP A 111 -20.81 -0.11 -0.57
CA ASP A 111 -19.82 0.90 -0.94
C ASP A 111 -19.15 1.62 0.25
N PRO A 112 -19.87 2.07 1.31
CA PRO A 112 -19.21 2.68 2.47
C PRO A 112 -18.16 1.80 3.14
N LEU A 113 -18.38 0.47 3.17
CA LEU A 113 -17.42 -0.48 3.74
C LEU A 113 -16.19 -0.66 2.83
N THR A 114 -16.42 -0.82 1.52
CA THR A 114 -15.35 -0.93 0.53
C THR A 114 -14.49 0.33 0.51
N THR A 115 -15.12 1.47 0.26
CA THR A 115 -14.45 2.76 0.07
C THR A 115 -13.83 3.25 1.37
N GLY A 116 -14.51 3.09 2.51
CA GLY A 116 -13.98 3.42 3.83
C GLY A 116 -12.76 2.56 4.19
N GLY A 117 -12.83 1.25 4.00
CA GLY A 117 -11.72 0.33 4.25
C GLY A 117 -10.51 0.65 3.38
N LEU A 118 -10.70 0.97 2.10
CA LEU A 118 -9.62 1.38 1.19
C LEU A 118 -8.99 2.72 1.57
N ARG A 119 -9.82 3.74 1.83
CA ARG A 119 -9.37 5.10 2.15
C ARG A 119 -8.60 5.17 3.46
N LEU A 120 -8.95 4.33 4.44
CA LEU A 120 -8.25 4.25 5.72
C LEU A 120 -7.11 3.23 5.70
N GLY A 121 -7.24 2.13 4.97
CA GLY A 121 -6.24 1.06 4.96
C GLY A 121 -4.91 1.47 4.30
N ALA A 122 -4.97 2.14 3.13
CA ALA A 122 -3.78 2.60 2.41
C ALA A 122 -2.86 3.55 3.22
N PRO A 123 -3.36 4.61 3.88
CA PRO A 123 -2.52 5.50 4.68
C PRO A 123 -2.02 4.83 5.97
N ILE A 124 -2.80 3.93 6.57
CA ILE A 124 -2.36 3.15 7.73
C ILE A 124 -1.23 2.21 7.34
N LEU A 125 -1.31 1.60 6.15
CA LEU A 125 -0.20 0.83 5.58
C LEU A 125 1.02 1.72 5.32
N GLY A 126 0.83 2.92 4.78
CA GLY A 126 1.90 3.91 4.64
C GLY A 126 2.57 4.26 5.97
N LEU A 127 1.79 4.49 7.01
CA LEU A 127 2.31 4.76 8.36
C LEU A 127 3.10 3.56 8.91
N ALA A 128 2.62 2.33 8.69
CA ALA A 128 3.34 1.12 9.07
C ALA A 128 4.74 1.06 8.43
N LEU A 129 4.83 1.31 7.12
CA LEU A 129 6.09 1.32 6.37
C LEU A 129 7.03 2.45 6.80
N PHE A 130 6.48 3.64 7.05
CA PHE A 130 7.24 4.77 7.56
C PHE A 130 7.89 4.45 8.92
N LEU A 131 7.11 3.92 9.86
CA LEU A 131 7.61 3.51 11.18
C LEU A 131 8.62 2.37 11.08
N ALA A 132 8.43 1.46 10.13
CA ALA A 132 9.39 0.40 9.84
C ALA A 132 10.72 0.97 9.35
N GLY A 133 10.70 1.88 8.39
CA GLY A 133 11.89 2.58 7.91
C GLY A 133 12.63 3.31 9.03
N LEU A 134 11.91 4.02 9.90
CA LEU A 134 12.50 4.65 11.10
C LEU A 134 13.10 3.64 12.07
N SER A 135 12.47 2.47 12.26
CA SER A 135 12.99 1.42 13.13
C SER A 135 14.30 0.84 12.61
N VAL A 136 14.40 0.60 11.30
CA VAL A 136 15.63 0.11 10.65
C VAL A 136 16.71 1.19 10.66
N GLY A 137 16.35 2.44 10.37
CA GLY A 137 17.30 3.56 10.36
C GLY A 137 17.95 3.82 11.72
N ARG A 138 17.24 3.59 12.83
CA ARG A 138 17.80 3.72 14.19
C ARG A 138 18.84 2.65 14.51
N ASP A 139 18.64 1.42 14.04
CA ASP A 139 19.57 0.32 14.26
C ASP A 139 20.79 0.38 13.30
N SER A 140 20.66 1.07 12.16
CA SER A 140 21.65 1.12 11.08
C SER A 140 22.82 2.09 11.32
N ASN A 141 22.99 2.61 12.54
CA ASN A 141 24.11 3.51 12.88
C ASN A 141 25.51 2.85 12.75
N ARG A 142 25.59 1.59 12.29
CA ARG A 142 26.82 0.80 12.15
C ARG A 142 27.01 0.06 10.80
N GLN A 143 26.13 0.14 9.80
CA GLN A 143 26.28 -0.70 8.59
C GLN A 143 25.92 -0.06 7.22
N GLU A 144 26.36 -0.78 6.19
CA GLU A 144 26.64 -0.51 4.77
C GLU A 144 25.57 0.26 3.95
N GLY A 145 26.02 0.82 2.82
CA GLY A 145 25.21 1.67 1.93
C GLY A 145 23.90 1.04 1.42
N HIS A 146 23.77 -0.29 1.42
CA HIS A 146 22.55 -0.97 0.99
C HIS A 146 21.40 -0.84 2.00
N GLN A 147 21.68 -0.94 3.31
CA GLN A 147 20.65 -0.74 4.34
C GLN A 147 20.09 0.69 4.32
N ARG A 148 20.92 1.68 3.94
CA ARG A 148 20.47 3.07 3.78
C ARG A 148 19.45 3.23 2.66
N LEU A 149 19.63 2.49 1.55
CA LEU A 149 18.67 2.51 0.44
C LEU A 149 17.33 1.91 0.87
N LEU A 150 17.32 0.77 1.57
CA LEU A 150 16.09 0.17 2.10
C LEU A 150 15.34 1.09 3.07
N VAL A 151 16.06 1.77 3.97
CA VAL A 151 15.46 2.75 4.89
C VAL A 151 14.79 3.88 4.12
N LEU A 152 15.47 4.41 3.11
CA LEU A 152 14.94 5.48 2.27
C LEU A 152 13.72 5.01 1.47
N GLU A 153 13.76 3.81 0.88
CA GLU A 153 12.65 3.20 0.15
C GLU A 153 11.41 3.04 1.04
N LEU A 154 11.56 2.49 2.25
CA LEU A 154 10.46 2.32 3.20
C LEU A 154 9.87 3.65 3.68
N ILE A 155 10.73 4.63 3.97
CA ILE A 155 10.29 5.96 4.40
C ILE A 155 9.54 6.66 3.27
N LEU A 156 10.09 6.68 2.05
CA LEU A 156 9.46 7.31 0.89
C LEU A 156 8.12 6.63 0.56
N LEU A 157 8.10 5.30 0.52
CA LEU A 157 6.88 4.53 0.29
C LEU A 157 5.84 4.81 1.39
N GLY A 158 6.29 4.91 2.64
CA GLY A 158 5.44 5.26 3.76
C GLY A 158 4.84 6.67 3.67
N VAL A 159 5.65 7.66 3.29
CA VAL A 159 5.19 9.05 3.07
C VAL A 159 4.19 9.11 1.92
N ILE A 160 4.46 8.43 0.80
CA ILE A 160 3.54 8.36 -0.34
C ILE A 160 2.21 7.70 0.09
N GLY A 161 2.28 6.60 0.85
CA GLY A 161 1.11 5.91 1.37
C GLY A 161 0.28 6.80 2.30
N MET A 162 0.91 7.48 3.25
CA MET A 162 0.23 8.42 4.16
C MET A 162 -0.39 9.61 3.42
N ALA A 163 0.24 10.09 2.34
CA ALA A 163 -0.26 11.19 1.53
C ALA A 163 -1.59 10.87 0.81
N THR A 164 -1.97 9.59 0.71
CA THR A 164 -3.27 9.20 0.10
C THR A 164 -4.49 9.75 0.86
N LEU A 165 -4.40 9.97 2.18
CA LEU A 165 -5.47 10.55 3.01
C LEU A 165 -5.69 12.04 2.77
N PRO A 166 -4.69 12.93 3.02
CA PRO A 166 -4.87 14.37 2.87
C PRO A 166 -5.18 14.74 1.43
N VAL A 167 -4.70 13.96 0.47
CA VAL A 167 -4.95 14.23 -0.94
C VAL A 167 -6.43 14.05 -1.25
N GLY A 168 -7.16 13.07 -0.71
CA GLY A 168 -8.61 12.99 -0.87
C GLY A 168 -9.37 14.24 -0.38
N THR A 169 -8.98 14.77 0.78
CA THR A 169 -9.62 15.96 1.39
C THR A 169 -9.24 17.26 0.67
N ILE A 170 -7.98 17.41 0.25
CA ILE A 170 -7.48 18.57 -0.50
C ILE A 170 -8.05 18.59 -1.92
N ILE A 171 -8.17 17.41 -2.53
CA ILE A 171 -8.80 17.21 -3.84
C ILE A 171 -10.25 17.70 -3.83
N TYR A 172 -10.99 17.38 -2.78
CA TYR A 172 -12.36 17.87 -2.58
C TYR A 172 -12.40 19.41 -2.50
N ALA A 173 -11.44 20.01 -1.79
CA ALA A 173 -11.37 21.47 -1.65
C ALA A 173 -10.98 22.23 -2.93
N LEU A 174 -10.29 21.57 -3.89
CA LEU A 174 -9.71 22.24 -5.07
C LEU A 174 -10.44 21.99 -6.40
N ALA A 175 -11.47 21.12 -6.42
CA ALA A 175 -12.42 20.86 -7.52
C ALA A 175 -11.90 20.51 -8.94
N LEU A 176 -10.63 20.75 -9.30
CA LEU A 176 -10.10 20.66 -10.67
C LEU A 176 -8.80 19.84 -10.83
N LEU A 177 -8.07 19.57 -9.74
CA LEU A 177 -6.94 18.61 -9.70
C LEU A 177 -7.17 17.19 -9.11
N PRO A 178 -8.40 16.69 -8.84
CA PRO A 178 -8.65 15.37 -8.21
C PRO A 178 -7.94 14.16 -8.81
N HIS A 179 -8.11 13.94 -10.11
CA HIS A 179 -7.90 12.62 -10.68
C HIS A 179 -6.42 12.36 -10.97
N VAL A 180 -5.68 13.37 -11.43
CA VAL A 180 -4.26 13.23 -11.77
C VAL A 180 -3.41 12.95 -10.52
N PHE A 181 -3.68 13.63 -9.40
CA PHE A 181 -2.94 13.39 -8.16
C PHE A 181 -3.27 12.06 -7.51
N GLY A 182 -4.56 11.68 -7.46
CA GLY A 182 -4.97 10.38 -6.92
C GLY A 182 -4.34 9.22 -7.70
N THR A 183 -4.35 9.30 -9.03
CA THR A 183 -3.71 8.33 -9.92
C THR A 183 -2.19 8.33 -9.75
N GLY A 184 -1.56 9.50 -9.75
CA GLY A 184 -0.12 9.63 -9.58
C GLY A 184 0.36 9.01 -8.27
N LEU A 185 -0.32 9.27 -7.16
CA LEU A 185 0.02 8.69 -5.86
C LEU A 185 -0.16 7.18 -5.82
N SER A 186 -1.27 6.65 -6.35
CA SER A 186 -1.48 5.19 -6.42
C SER A 186 -0.43 4.52 -7.31
N ALA A 187 -0.06 5.13 -8.44
CA ALA A 187 0.98 4.62 -9.31
C ALA A 187 2.37 4.66 -8.65
N LEU A 188 2.73 5.75 -7.98
CA LEU A 188 4.00 5.88 -7.24
C LEU A 188 4.06 4.90 -6.07
N PHE A 189 2.95 4.75 -5.33
CA PHE A 189 2.85 3.77 -4.25
C PHE A 189 3.03 2.34 -4.78
N GLY A 190 2.37 2.00 -5.88
CA GLY A 190 2.52 0.71 -6.54
C GLY A 190 3.93 0.46 -7.08
N ALA A 191 4.54 1.47 -7.71
CA ALA A 191 5.92 1.39 -8.19
C ALA A 191 6.91 1.18 -7.05
N GLY A 192 6.72 1.85 -5.91
CA GLY A 192 7.60 1.66 -4.75
C GLY A 192 7.50 0.24 -4.17
N TRP A 193 6.33 -0.41 -4.21
CA TRP A 193 6.20 -1.83 -3.86
C TRP A 193 6.96 -2.76 -4.82
N ILE A 194 6.92 -2.47 -6.12
CA ILE A 194 7.66 -3.22 -7.14
C ILE A 194 9.17 -3.07 -6.93
N ILE A 195 9.64 -1.84 -6.69
CA ILE A 195 11.06 -1.54 -6.42
C ILE A 195 11.53 -2.27 -5.18
N LEU A 196 10.76 -2.21 -4.09
CA LEU A 196 11.06 -2.93 -2.85
C LEU A 196 11.15 -4.45 -3.08
N GLY A 197 10.24 -5.01 -3.89
CA GLY A 197 10.28 -6.42 -4.29
C GLY A 197 11.55 -6.79 -5.06
N PHE A 198 12.02 -5.94 -5.98
CA PHE A 198 13.30 -6.16 -6.67
C PHE A 198 14.50 -6.05 -5.74
N SER A 199 14.49 -5.09 -4.83
CA SER A 199 15.54 -4.90 -3.81
C SER A 199 15.71 -6.17 -2.98
N LEU A 200 14.60 -6.71 -2.46
CA LEU A 200 14.59 -7.93 -1.64
C LEU A 200 14.97 -9.18 -2.42
N ARG A 201 14.53 -9.31 -3.68
CA ARG A 201 14.96 -10.42 -4.55
C ARG A 201 16.47 -10.43 -4.72
N ASN A 202 17.07 -9.26 -4.97
CA ASN A 202 18.52 -9.15 -5.16
C ASN A 202 19.31 -9.54 -3.91
N GLU A 203 18.81 -9.23 -2.70
CA GLU A 203 19.41 -9.70 -1.44
C GLU A 203 19.36 -11.22 -1.33
N THR A 204 18.19 -11.83 -1.57
CA THR A 204 18.05 -13.30 -1.47
C THR A 204 18.98 -14.06 -2.42
N VAL A 205 19.24 -13.53 -3.62
CA VAL A 205 20.15 -14.13 -4.59
C VAL A 205 21.61 -13.99 -4.16
N LYS A 206 22.01 -12.83 -3.61
CA LYS A 206 23.36 -12.61 -3.09
C LYS A 206 23.67 -13.54 -1.92
N ASP A 207 22.73 -13.66 -0.98
CA ASP A 207 22.88 -14.54 0.19
C ASP A 207 22.99 -16.02 -0.20
N ALA A 208 22.23 -16.44 -1.22
CA ALA A 208 22.34 -17.78 -1.77
C ALA A 208 23.70 -18.01 -2.45
N GLY A 209 24.16 -17.08 -3.30
CA GLY A 209 25.44 -17.19 -3.98
C GLY A 209 26.63 -17.24 -3.02
N ALA A 210 26.61 -16.48 -1.93
CA ALA A 210 27.65 -16.49 -0.90
C ALA A 210 27.67 -17.78 -0.05
N ALA A 211 26.57 -18.53 0.00
CA ALA A 211 26.51 -19.81 0.71
C ALA A 211 27.05 -21.00 -0.12
N TYR A 212 27.22 -20.82 -1.43
CA TYR A 212 27.74 -21.85 -2.35
C TYR A 212 29.16 -21.56 -2.87
N ALA A 213 29.77 -20.45 -2.43
CA ALA A 213 31.17 -20.09 -2.71
C ALA A 213 32.07 -20.46 -1.52
#